data_AF-A0A9E5UJV9-F1
#
_entry.id   AF-A0A9E5UJV9-F1
#
_cell.length_a   1.000
_cell.length_b   1.000
_cell.length_c   1.000
_cell.angle_alpha   90.00
_cell.angle_beta   90.00
_cell.angle_gamma   90.00
#
_symmetry.space_group_name_H-M   'P 1'
#
loop_
_entity.id
_entity.type
_entity.pdbx_description
1 polymer ?
#
loop_
_entity_poly.entity_id
_entity_poly.type
_entity_poly.pdbx_seq_one_letter_code
_entity_poly.pdbx_strand_id
1 'polypeptide(L)' 'QRLNLGSELVYTLKGMTYPTLTESDPESLNNYDAVQLLVGHTQLARPDYTLELEDYENIVRICNLVEGMPLALVLAASWL' A
#
# COMPACT_ATOMS: atom_id res chain seq x y z
N GLN A 1 14.64 -10.28 14.35
CA GLN A 1 15.34 -11.47 14.89
C GLN A 1 14.58 -12.69 14.39
N ARG A 2 15.27 -13.72 13.83
CA ARG A 2 14.63 -14.98 13.40
C ARG A 2 14.40 -15.90 14.60
N LEU A 3 13.34 -16.71 14.57
CA LEU A 3 12.99 -17.57 15.71
C LEU A 3 13.87 -18.82 15.83
N ASN A 4 14.62 -19.21 14.79
CA ASN A 4 15.52 -20.39 14.79
C ASN A 4 14.81 -21.69 15.21
N LEU A 5 13.51 -21.80 14.92
CA LEU A 5 12.72 -23.00 15.13
C LEU A 5 12.71 -23.84 13.85
N GLY A 6 12.74 -25.17 13.97
CA GLY A 6 12.65 -26.08 12.82
C GLY A 6 11.37 -25.94 11.99
N SER A 7 10.34 -25.29 12.54
CA SER A 7 9.07 -24.97 11.88
C SER A 7 8.97 -23.52 11.39
N GLU A 8 10.05 -22.73 11.44
CA GLU A 8 10.06 -21.36 10.91
C GLU A 8 10.10 -21.39 9.37
N LEU A 9 9.00 -21.00 8.75
CA LEU A 9 8.91 -20.83 7.30
C LEU A 9 9.07 -19.34 6.96
N VAL A 10 10.17 -18.98 6.30
CA VAL A 10 10.36 -17.63 5.76
C VAL A 10 9.71 -17.57 4.38
N TYR A 11 8.70 -16.72 4.23
CA TYR A 11 8.05 -16.46 2.95
C TYR A 11 8.42 -15.07 2.46
N THR A 12 9.11 -15.00 1.31
CA THR A 12 9.45 -13.72 0.68
C THR A 12 8.26 -13.22 -0.12
N LEU A 13 7.60 -12.19 0.40
CA LEU A 13 6.60 -11.44 -0.34
C LEU A 13 7.29 -10.56 -1.37
N LYS A 14 6.84 -10.60 -2.62
CA LYS A 14 7.22 -9.63 -3.65
C LYS A 14 6.38 -8.36 -3.49
N GLY A 15 6.90 -7.24 -3.97
CA GLY A 15 6.12 -6.01 -4.12
C GLY A 15 4.89 -6.24 -5.01
N MET A 16 3.78 -5.62 -4.64
CA MET A 16 2.56 -5.56 -5.42
C MET A 16 2.74 -4.73 -6.69
N THR A 17 1.79 -4.80 -7.61
CA THR A 17 1.72 -3.82 -8.70
C THR A 17 1.44 -2.44 -8.12
N TYR A 18 2.21 -1.43 -8.55
CA TYR A 18 2.04 -0.05 -8.10
C TYR A 18 2.21 0.93 -9.27
N PRO A 19 1.51 2.08 -9.23
CA PRO A 19 1.59 3.08 -10.28
C PRO A 19 2.93 3.82 -10.27
N THR A 20 3.33 4.32 -11.44
CA THR A 20 4.50 5.20 -11.56
C THR A 20 4.15 6.63 -11.19
N LEU A 21 5.15 7.45 -10.81
CA LEU A 21 4.96 8.87 -10.47
C LEU A 21 4.39 9.72 -11.62
N THR A 22 4.39 9.21 -12.86
CA THR A 22 3.84 9.90 -14.03
C THR A 22 2.35 9.62 -14.25
N GLU A 23 1.78 8.64 -13.55
CA GLU A 23 0.36 8.34 -13.64
C GLU A 23 -0.43 9.23 -12.68
N SER A 24 -1.46 9.88 -13.23
CA SER A 24 -2.30 10.82 -12.48
C SER A 24 -3.79 10.57 -12.68
N ASP A 25 -4.16 9.60 -13.53
CA ASP A 25 -5.55 9.27 -13.80
C ASP A 25 -6.14 8.40 -12.68
N PRO A 26 -7.11 8.89 -11.88
CA PRO A 26 -7.62 8.17 -10.72
C PRO A 26 -8.23 6.79 -11.06
N GLU A 27 -8.89 6.65 -12.21
CA GLU A 27 -9.44 5.35 -12.63
C GLU A 27 -8.34 4.33 -12.87
N SER A 28 -7.27 4.73 -13.55
CA SER A 28 -6.09 3.89 -13.75
C SER A 28 -5.40 3.55 -12.43
N LEU A 29 -5.24 4.53 -11.53
CA LEU A 29 -4.59 4.34 -10.23
C LEU A 29 -5.34 3.33 -9.33
N ASN A 30 -6.67 3.31 -9.38
CA ASN A 30 -7.49 2.36 -8.61
C ASN A 30 -7.37 0.90 -9.07
N ASN A 31 -6.72 0.63 -10.20
CA ASN A 31 -6.50 -0.73 -10.69
C ASN A 31 -5.24 -1.40 -10.13
N TYR A 32 -4.40 -0.68 -9.39
CA TYR A 32 -3.18 -1.22 -8.81
C TYR A 32 -3.42 -1.86 -7.44
N ASP A 33 -2.87 -3.05 -7.24
CA ASP A 33 -3.04 -3.81 -5.99
C ASP A 33 -2.54 -3.02 -4.77
N ALA A 34 -1.42 -2.29 -4.92
CA ALA A 34 -0.85 -1.47 -3.86
C ALA A 34 -1.79 -0.32 -3.43
N VAL A 35 -2.48 0.30 -4.39
CA VAL A 35 -3.42 1.40 -4.14
C VAL A 35 -4.66 0.87 -3.43
N GLN A 36 -5.24 -0.22 -3.94
CA GLN A 36 -6.42 -0.84 -3.34
C GLN A 36 -6.15 -1.28 -1.91
N LEU A 37 -4.99 -1.89 -1.65
CA LEU A 37 -4.61 -2.34 -0.32
C LEU A 37 -4.40 -1.17 0.64
N LEU A 38 -3.72 -0.11 0.21
CA LEU A 38 -3.51 1.08 1.04
C LEU A 38 -4.84 1.73 1.42
N VAL A 39 -5.68 2.04 0.42
CA VAL A 39 -6.98 2.69 0.65
C VAL A 39 -7.89 1.84 1.53
N GLY A 40 -7.99 0.54 1.24
CA GLY A 40 -8.80 -0.38 2.03
C GLY A 40 -8.34 -0.46 3.48
N HIS A 41 -7.01 -0.52 3.72
CA HIS A 41 -6.49 -0.51 5.08
C HIS A 41 -6.64 0.85 5.79
N THR A 42 -6.56 1.96 5.07
CA THR A 42 -6.80 3.29 5.65
C THR A 42 -8.24 3.41 6.12
N GLN A 43 -9.20 2.93 5.33
CA GLN A 43 -10.62 2.92 5.72
C GLN A 43 -10.89 2.00 6.92
N LEU A 44 -10.18 0.87 7.03
CA LEU A 44 -10.27 0.01 8.22
C LEU A 44 -9.70 0.68 9.47
N ALA A 45 -8.61 1.44 9.34
CA ALA A 45 -7.99 2.18 10.44
C ALA A 45 -8.78 3.45 10.81
N ARG A 46 -9.40 4.11 9.83
CA ARG A 46 -10.17 5.35 9.94
C ARG A 46 -11.45 5.26 9.11
N PRO A 47 -12.57 4.81 9.70
CA PRO A 47 -13.84 4.63 8.99
C PRO A 47 -14.40 5.90 8.35
N ASP A 48 -14.04 7.08 8.87
CA ASP A 48 -14.46 8.38 8.34
C ASP A 48 -13.60 8.86 7.16
N TYR A 49 -12.56 8.11 6.79
CA TYR A 49 -11.69 8.46 5.67
C TYR A 49 -12.41 8.27 4.33
N THR A 50 -12.54 9.37 3.59
CA THR A 50 -13.05 9.38 2.22
C THR A 50 -11.90 9.74 1.30
N LEU A 51 -11.67 8.93 0.27
CA LEU A 51 -10.61 9.15 -0.69
C LEU A 51 -10.94 10.34 -1.60
N GLU A 52 -10.16 11.42 -1.49
CA GLU A 52 -10.32 12.62 -2.32
C GLU A 52 -9.32 12.65 -3.49
N LEU A 53 -9.58 13.49 -4.50
CA LEU A 53 -8.69 13.62 -5.66
C LEU A 53 -7.27 14.06 -5.28
N GLU A 54 -7.14 14.88 -4.23
CA GLU A 54 -5.86 15.39 -3.73
C GLU A 54 -5.02 14.30 -3.03
N ASP A 55 -5.66 13.23 -2.54
CA ASP A 55 -4.98 12.14 -1.85
C ASP A 55 -4.21 11.23 -2.80
N TYR A 56 -4.62 11.15 -4.07
CA TYR A 56 -4.01 10.23 -5.04
C TYR A 56 -2.52 10.51 -5.24
N GLU A 57 -2.09 11.77 -5.24
CA GLU A 57 -0.66 12.11 -5.34
C GLU A 57 0.13 11.52 -4.17
N ASN A 58 -0.40 11.63 -2.95
CA ASN A 58 0.22 11.09 -1.75
C ASN A 58 0.23 9.56 -1.78
N ILE A 59 -0.86 8.93 -2.23
CA ILE A 59 -0.97 7.48 -2.38
C ILE A 59 0.05 6.94 -3.38
N VAL A 60 0.17 7.56 -4.57
CA VAL A 60 1.17 7.18 -5.58
C VAL A 60 2.57 7.30 -5.00
N ARG A 61 2.84 8.40 -4.28
CA ARG A 61 4.14 8.62 -3.64
C ARG A 61 4.46 7.57 -2.58
N ILE A 62 3.50 7.23 -1.71
CA ILE A 62 3.66 6.16 -0.71
C ILE A 62 3.94 4.82 -1.40
N CYS A 63 3.16 4.45 -2.42
CA CYS A 63 3.33 3.20 -3.16
C CYS A 63 4.73 3.09 -3.79
N ASN A 64 5.26 4.19 -4.32
CA ASN A 64 6.62 4.25 -4.88
C ASN A 64 7.70 4.18 -3.79
N LEU A 65 7.52 4.88 -2.66
CA LEU A 65 8.48 4.87 -1.54
C LEU A 65 8.67 3.47 -0.94
N VAL A 66 7.61 2.67 -0.94
CA VAL A 66 7.63 1.31 -0.40
C VAL A 66 7.80 0.23 -1.47
N GLU A 67 7.97 0.62 -2.74
CA GLU A 67 8.11 -0.30 -3.88
C GLU A 67 6.98 -1.37 -3.92
N GLY A 68 5.76 -0.97 -3.56
CA GLY A 68 4.60 -1.87 -3.48
C GLY A 68 4.68 -2.93 -2.38
N MET A 69 5.58 -2.83 -1.39
CA MET A 69 5.71 -3.80 -0.30
C MET A 69 4.43 -3.86 0.55
N PRO A 70 3.73 -5.01 0.61
CA PRO A 70 2.44 -5.14 1.31
C PRO A 70 2.46 -4.67 2.76
N LEU A 71 3.46 -5.12 3.52
CA LEU A 71 3.54 -4.83 4.94
C LEU A 71 3.77 -3.34 5.19
N ALA A 72 4.53 -2.68 4.32
CA ALA A 72 4.83 -1.26 4.44
C ALA A 72 3.61 -0.39 4.08
N LEU A 73 2.79 -0.81 3.11
CA LEU A 73 1.52 -0.16 2.77
C LEU A 73 0.53 -0.22 3.93
N VAL A 74 0.35 -1.39 4.57
CA VAL A 74 -0.52 -1.52 5.75
C VAL A 74 -0.06 -0.63 6.89
N LEU A 75 1.25 -0.52 7.11
CA LEU A 75 1.78 0.38 8.13
C LEU A 75 1.49 1.85 7.76
N ALA A 76 1.76 2.27 6.53
CA ALA A 76 1.47 3.62 6.07
C ALA A 76 -0.02 3.99 6.19
N ALA A 77 -0.91 3.03 5.94
CA ALA A 77 -2.36 3.19 6.07
C ALA A 77 -2.80 3.64 7.48
N SER A 78 -2.07 3.24 8.52
CA SER A 78 -2.39 3.65 9.91
C SER A 78 -1.95 5.09 10.24
N TRP A 79 -1.11 5.71 9.40
CA TRP A 79 -0.55 7.04 9.60
C TRP A 79 -1.27 8.12 8.78
N LEU A 80 -1.91 7.72 7.68
CA LEU A 80 -2.81 8.54 6.86
C LEU A 80 -4.02 8.98 7.66
#